data_AF-A0AAU7MVT0-F1
#
_entry.id   AF-A0AAU7MVT0-F1
#
_cell.length_a   1.000
_cell.length_b   1.000
_cell.length_c   1.000
_cell.angle_alpha   90.00
_cell.angle_beta   90.00
_cell.angle_gamma   90.00
#
_symmetry.space_group_name_H-M   'P 1'
#
loop_
_entity.id
_entity.type
_entity.pdbx_description
1 polymer ?
#
loop_
_entity_poly.entity_id
_entity_poly.type
_entity_poly.pdbx_seq_one_letter_code
_entity_poly.pdbx_strand_id
1 'polypeptide(L)'
;MTFLKSMKTFVVGVAVMGATAFSQITAQEQVEVSDAELDKIAAAFQDIQKVNMEAQQQVMATVKESGFDPNRFNEMYQASASAEQTVEASDEEKQRFGEVMGKIQQMQTGFMKQIQEIISKEGLTMERYEKIAMALQTDADLQGRLRAAMEQKP
;
A
#
# COMPACT_ATOMS: atom_id res chain seq x y z
N MET A 1 53.43 35.00 53.93
CA MET A 1 53.37 33.53 53.99
C MET A 1 52.66 33.02 52.75
N THR A 2 53.43 32.80 51.69
CA THR A 2 53.06 32.00 50.52
C THR A 2 53.09 30.51 50.87
N PHE A 3 52.55 29.70 49.95
CA PHE A 3 52.66 28.23 49.82
C PHE A 3 51.58 27.44 50.59
N LEU A 4 50.89 26.43 50.03
CA LEU A 4 51.23 25.51 48.95
C LEU A 4 49.96 24.90 48.30
N LYS A 5 50.20 24.48 47.05
CA LYS A 5 49.40 23.68 46.13
C LYS A 5 49.29 22.22 46.60
N SER A 6 48.10 21.61 46.57
CA SER A 6 47.81 20.17 46.34
C SER A 6 46.26 20.03 46.37
N MET A 7 45.53 19.18 45.64
CA MET A 7 45.81 17.88 45.07
C MET A 7 44.71 17.57 44.03
N LYS A 8 45.03 16.78 43.02
CA LYS A 8 44.18 16.44 41.86
C LYS A 8 42.92 15.65 42.23
N THR A 9 41.84 16.01 41.56
CA THR A 9 40.59 15.27 41.33
C THR A 9 40.82 13.84 40.83
N PHE A 10 40.13 12.86 41.43
CA PHE A 10 39.53 11.74 40.71
C PHE A 10 38.36 11.19 41.53
N VAL A 11 37.13 11.61 41.21
CA VAL A 11 35.91 10.96 41.70
C VAL A 11 35.34 10.19 40.53
N VAL A 12 35.42 8.87 40.61
CA VAL A 12 34.66 7.92 39.79
C VAL A 12 33.20 8.03 40.25
N GLY A 13 32.36 8.63 39.40
CA GLY A 13 30.91 8.61 39.57
C GLY A 13 30.29 7.56 38.65
N VAL A 14 30.07 6.35 39.16
CA VAL A 14 29.14 5.40 38.55
C VAL A 14 27.73 5.81 38.99
N ALA A 15 26.99 6.42 38.07
CA ALA A 15 25.56 6.68 38.23
C ALA A 15 24.78 5.74 37.30
N VAL A 16 24.04 4.83 37.92
CA VAL A 16 23.11 3.90 37.29
C VAL A 16 21.90 4.66 36.75
N MET A 17 21.64 4.59 35.45
CA MET A 17 20.34 4.79 34.81
C MET A 17 20.23 3.69 33.75
N GLY A 18 19.33 2.72 33.86
CA GLY A 18 17.90 2.92 33.62
C GLY A 18 17.61 2.51 32.17
N ALA A 19 16.99 1.34 32.00
CA ALA A 19 16.77 0.66 30.73
C ALA A 19 16.19 1.55 29.61
N THR A 20 16.90 1.64 28.48
CA THR A 20 16.33 2.00 27.17
C THR A 20 16.99 1.16 26.07
N ALA A 21 16.72 -0.14 26.09
CA ALA A 21 17.03 -1.04 24.98
C ALA A 21 15.89 -0.98 23.93
N PHE A 22 15.64 0.17 23.30
CA PHE A 22 14.80 0.27 22.09
C PHE A 22 15.13 1.55 21.33
N SER A 23 16.23 1.53 20.58
CA SER A 23 16.43 2.44 19.44
C SER A 23 17.31 1.74 18.41
N GLN A 24 16.85 0.57 17.95
CA GLN A 24 17.20 0.14 16.60
C GLN A 24 16.30 0.96 15.67
N ILE A 25 16.78 2.14 15.32
CA ILE A 25 16.32 2.85 14.12
C ILE A 25 16.60 1.86 12.98
N THR A 26 15.56 1.17 12.51
CA THR A 26 15.64 0.45 11.24
C THR A 26 15.91 1.51 10.18
N ALA A 27 17.15 1.61 9.71
CA ALA A 27 17.45 2.35 8.50
C ALA A 27 16.62 1.71 7.40
N GLN A 28 15.52 2.37 7.02
CA GLN A 28 14.69 1.93 5.91
C GLN A 28 15.59 2.03 4.67
N GLU A 29 15.92 0.88 4.10
CA GLU A 29 16.79 0.81 2.94
C GLU A 29 16.16 1.61 1.80
N GLN A 30 16.80 2.71 1.41
CA GLN A 30 16.26 3.59 0.38
C GLN A 30 16.24 2.82 -0.95
N VAL A 31 15.07 2.77 -1.58
CA VAL A 31 14.90 2.08 -2.85
C VAL A 31 15.41 2.99 -3.94
N GLU A 32 16.64 2.72 -4.39
CA GLU A 32 17.22 3.39 -5.55
C GLU A 32 16.44 3.05 -6.82
N VAL A 33 16.05 4.07 -7.57
CA VAL A 33 15.31 3.97 -8.84
C VAL A 33 15.97 4.88 -9.87
N SER A 34 16.41 4.30 -10.98
CA SER A 34 16.99 5.06 -12.11
C SER A 34 15.91 5.77 -12.93
N ASP A 35 16.25 6.79 -13.69
CA ASP A 35 15.27 7.50 -14.55
C ASP A 35 14.65 6.58 -15.60
N ALA A 36 15.43 5.70 -16.22
CA ALA A 36 14.91 4.72 -17.19
C ALA A 36 13.96 3.70 -16.54
N GLU A 37 14.18 3.36 -15.28
CA GLU A 37 13.26 2.50 -14.52
C GLU A 37 12.01 3.28 -14.10
N LEU A 38 12.16 4.56 -13.78
CA LEU A 38 11.07 5.45 -13.44
C LEU A 38 10.11 5.66 -14.61
N ASP A 39 10.61 5.73 -15.85
CA ASP A 39 9.77 5.82 -17.06
C ASP A 39 8.88 4.58 -17.24
N LYS A 40 9.44 3.39 -16.99
CA LYS A 40 8.70 2.12 -17.01
C LYS A 40 7.65 2.06 -15.92
N ILE A 41 8.02 2.51 -14.72
CA ILE A 41 7.10 2.60 -13.58
C ILE A 41 5.97 3.58 -13.91
N ALA A 42 6.27 4.76 -14.44
CA ALA A 42 5.27 5.74 -14.85
C ALA A 42 4.30 5.16 -15.90
N ALA A 43 4.81 4.43 -16.89
CA ALA A 43 4.00 3.73 -17.89
C ALA A 43 3.06 2.70 -17.25
N ALA A 44 3.61 1.82 -16.41
CA ALA A 44 2.84 0.80 -15.71
C ALA A 44 1.77 1.44 -14.81
N PHE A 45 2.09 2.51 -14.07
CA PHE A 45 1.14 3.21 -13.21
C PHE A 45 -0.05 3.75 -14.00
N GLN A 46 0.18 4.38 -15.16
CA GLN A 46 -0.89 4.91 -16.00
C GLN A 46 -1.86 3.81 -16.48
N ASP A 47 -1.31 2.71 -16.99
CA ASP A 47 -2.11 1.60 -17.49
C ASP A 47 -2.84 0.86 -16.36
N ILE A 48 -2.19 0.67 -15.21
CA ILE A 48 -2.79 0.08 -14.01
C ILE A 48 -3.91 0.98 -13.45
N GLN A 49 -3.75 2.30 -13.46
CA GLN A 49 -4.81 3.23 -13.05
C GLN A 49 -6.04 3.07 -13.94
N LYS A 50 -5.86 2.90 -15.25
CA LYS A 50 -6.96 2.64 -16.17
C LYS A 50 -7.67 1.32 -15.86
N VAL A 51 -6.92 0.23 -15.68
CA VAL A 51 -7.49 -1.07 -15.29
C VAL A 51 -8.25 -0.98 -13.96
N ASN A 52 -7.72 -0.25 -12.97
CA ASN A 52 -8.38 -0.06 -11.69
C ASN A 52 -9.70 0.70 -11.82
N MET A 53 -9.76 1.73 -12.67
CA MET A 53 -11.01 2.45 -12.95
C MET A 53 -12.03 1.53 -13.65
N GLU A 54 -11.60 0.77 -14.65
CA GLU A 54 -12.46 -0.21 -15.34
C GLU A 54 -12.98 -1.29 -14.38
N ALA A 55 -12.12 -1.77 -13.48
CA ALA A 55 -12.48 -2.73 -12.46
C ALA A 55 -13.58 -2.21 -11.52
N GLN A 56 -13.44 -0.97 -11.03
CA GLN A 56 -14.47 -0.34 -10.20
C GLN A 56 -15.81 -0.22 -10.94
N GLN A 57 -15.78 0.16 -12.22
CA GLN A 57 -16.97 0.27 -13.04
C GLN A 57 -17.65 -1.09 -13.25
N GLN A 58 -16.88 -2.15 -13.54
CA GLN A 58 -17.41 -3.50 -13.76
C GLN A 58 -17.98 -4.12 -12.49
N VAL A 59 -17.36 -3.89 -11.33
CA VAL A 59 -17.91 -4.31 -10.03
C VAL A 59 -19.25 -3.63 -9.77
N MET A 60 -19.33 -2.31 -9.94
CA MET A 60 -20.59 -1.57 -9.76
C MET A 60 -21.67 -2.03 -10.74
N ALA A 61 -21.32 -2.29 -12.01
CA ALA A 61 -22.24 -2.82 -13.00
C ALA A 61 -22.76 -4.21 -12.58
N THR A 62 -21.87 -5.11 -12.15
CA THR A 62 -22.22 -6.46 -11.70
C THR A 62 -23.21 -6.44 -10.53
N VAL A 63 -23.02 -5.54 -9.56
CA VAL A 63 -23.97 -5.36 -8.44
C VAL A 63 -25.33 -4.91 -8.96
N LYS A 64 -25.38 -3.89 -9.81
CA LYS A 64 -26.65 -3.37 -10.36
C LYS A 64 -27.38 -4.41 -11.22
N GLU A 65 -26.66 -5.09 -12.11
CA GLU A 65 -27.22 -6.11 -13.01
C GLU A 65 -27.73 -7.35 -12.26
N SER A 66 -27.19 -7.64 -11.07
CA SER A 66 -27.72 -8.69 -10.20
C SER A 66 -29.06 -8.35 -9.53
N GLY A 67 -29.56 -7.12 -9.74
CA GLY A 67 -30.75 -6.60 -9.08
C GLY A 67 -30.55 -6.32 -7.59
N PHE A 68 -29.31 -6.16 -7.14
CA PHE A 68 -29.01 -5.63 -5.81
C PHE A 68 -29.06 -4.10 -5.82
N ASP A 69 -29.63 -3.52 -4.77
CA ASP A 69 -29.38 -2.13 -4.46
C ASP A 69 -27.90 -1.95 -4.06
N PRO A 70 -27.17 -0.96 -4.63
CA PRO A 70 -25.75 -0.77 -4.32
C PRO A 70 -25.48 -0.47 -2.84
N ASN A 71 -26.36 0.27 -2.16
CA ASN A 71 -26.16 0.58 -0.74
C ASN A 71 -26.40 -0.67 0.12
N ARG A 72 -27.42 -1.46 -0.21
CA ARG A 72 -27.70 -2.74 0.47
C ARG A 72 -26.57 -3.74 0.27
N PHE A 73 -26.05 -3.85 -0.95
CA PHE A 73 -24.88 -4.68 -1.22
C PHE A 73 -23.66 -4.22 -0.40
N ASN A 74 -23.40 -2.91 -0.34
CA ASN A 74 -22.30 -2.36 0.45
C ASN A 74 -22.47 -2.63 1.95
N GLU A 75 -23.68 -2.48 2.49
CA GLU A 75 -23.99 -2.82 3.89
C GLU A 75 -23.64 -4.30 4.19
N MET A 76 -24.10 -5.21 3.35
CA MET A 76 -23.80 -6.64 3.48
C MET A 76 -22.31 -6.94 3.32
N TYR A 77 -21.63 -6.23 2.39
CA TYR A 77 -20.19 -6.37 2.20
C TYR A 77 -19.41 -5.94 3.43
N GLN A 78 -19.71 -4.78 4.03
CA GLN A 78 -19.06 -4.31 5.25
C GLN A 78 -19.29 -5.28 6.42
N ALA A 79 -20.52 -5.77 6.60
CA ALA A 79 -20.83 -6.80 7.59
C ALA A 79 -20.07 -8.12 7.34
N SER A 80 -19.86 -8.50 6.08
CA SER A 80 -19.09 -9.71 5.75
C SER A 80 -17.59 -9.57 6.00
N ALA A 81 -17.06 -8.35 5.94
CA ALA A 81 -15.64 -8.05 6.11
C ALA A 81 -15.24 -7.76 7.57
N SER A 82 -16.22 -7.55 8.45
CA SER A 82 -15.99 -7.19 9.86
C SER A 82 -16.48 -8.31 10.78
N ALA A 83 -15.69 -8.64 11.81
CA ALA A 83 -16.11 -9.57 12.85
C ALA A 83 -17.15 -8.96 13.82
N GLU A 84 -17.28 -7.63 13.84
CA GLU A 84 -18.09 -6.88 14.81
C GLU A 84 -19.41 -6.40 14.22
N GLN A 85 -19.51 -6.31 12.89
CA GLN A 85 -20.71 -5.86 12.21
C GLN A 85 -21.55 -7.06 11.78
N THR A 86 -22.84 -7.00 12.09
CA THR A 86 -23.82 -7.98 11.62
C THR A 86 -24.90 -7.26 10.84
N VAL A 87 -25.44 -7.92 9.83
CA VAL A 87 -26.56 -7.43 9.04
C VAL A 87 -27.68 -8.44 9.13
N GLU A 88 -28.89 -7.97 9.41
CA GLU A 88 -30.09 -8.80 9.32
C GLU A 88 -30.41 -9.00 7.84
N ALA A 89 -30.42 -10.26 7.39
CA ALA A 89 -30.69 -10.63 6.01
C ALA A 89 -31.38 -12.00 5.97
N SER A 90 -32.31 -12.16 5.03
CA SER A 90 -32.93 -13.46 4.73
C SER A 90 -31.90 -14.43 4.13
N ASP A 91 -32.21 -15.72 4.14
CA ASP A 91 -31.31 -16.72 3.56
C ASP A 91 -31.24 -16.58 2.03
N GLU A 92 -32.34 -16.20 1.38
CA GLU A 92 -32.37 -15.88 -0.04
C GLU A 92 -31.50 -14.67 -0.38
N GLU A 93 -31.52 -13.62 0.44
CA GLU A 93 -30.69 -12.43 0.26
C GLU A 93 -29.20 -12.76 0.43
N LYS A 94 -28.85 -13.56 1.44
CA LYS A 94 -27.47 -14.05 1.65
C LYS A 94 -26.98 -14.89 0.48
N GLN A 95 -27.83 -15.78 -0.06
CA GLN A 95 -27.47 -16.59 -1.22
C GLN A 95 -27.16 -15.71 -2.43
N ARG A 96 -28.06 -14.77 -2.77
CA ARG A 96 -27.84 -13.84 -3.88
C ARG A 96 -26.57 -13.01 -3.67
N PHE A 97 -26.33 -12.53 -2.44
CA PHE A 97 -25.11 -11.79 -2.11
C PHE A 97 -23.86 -12.64 -2.38
N GLY A 98 -23.87 -13.91 -1.96
CA GLY A 98 -22.79 -14.86 -2.23
C GLY A 98 -22.52 -15.09 -3.73
N GLU A 99 -23.58 -15.20 -4.54
CA GLU A 99 -23.45 -15.32 -6.01
C GLU A 99 -22.79 -14.09 -6.64
N VAL A 100 -23.17 -12.89 -6.21
CA VAL A 100 -22.57 -11.63 -6.68
C VAL A 100 -21.12 -11.52 -6.24
N MET A 101 -20.82 -11.87 -4.98
CA MET A 101 -19.45 -11.91 -4.46
C MET A 101 -18.57 -12.89 -5.25
N GLY A 102 -19.09 -14.06 -5.62
CA GLY A 102 -18.37 -15.02 -6.46
C GLY A 102 -18.00 -14.45 -7.82
N LYS A 103 -18.94 -13.74 -8.48
CA LYS A 103 -18.66 -13.03 -9.75
C LYS A 103 -17.59 -11.95 -9.56
N ILE A 104 -17.67 -11.17 -8.49
CA ILE A 104 -16.69 -10.12 -8.19
C ILE A 104 -15.29 -10.71 -7.96
N GLN A 105 -15.17 -11.81 -7.22
CA GLN A 105 -13.89 -12.49 -7.00
C GLN A 105 -13.27 -13.02 -8.31
N GLN A 106 -14.09 -13.54 -9.22
CA GLN A 106 -13.63 -13.95 -10.55
C GLN A 106 -13.10 -12.77 -11.36
N MET A 107 -13.81 -11.63 -11.36
CA MET A 107 -13.33 -10.40 -12.00
C MET A 107 -12.02 -9.90 -11.40
N GLN A 108 -11.90 -9.87 -10.07
CA GLN A 108 -10.66 -9.48 -9.37
C GLN A 108 -9.47 -10.32 -9.80
N THR A 109 -9.65 -11.63 -9.98
CA THR A 109 -8.61 -12.52 -10.50
C THR A 109 -8.19 -12.14 -11.92
N GLY A 110 -9.15 -11.76 -12.77
CA GLY A 110 -8.89 -11.25 -14.12
C GLY A 110 -8.08 -9.95 -14.11
N PHE A 111 -8.46 -8.99 -13.28
CA PHE A 111 -7.74 -7.71 -13.17
C PHE A 111 -6.32 -7.91 -12.63
N MET A 112 -6.11 -8.79 -11.65
CA MET A 112 -4.76 -9.11 -11.15
C MET A 112 -3.85 -9.65 -12.26
N LYS A 113 -4.37 -10.49 -13.16
CA LYS A 113 -3.61 -10.97 -14.32
C LYS A 113 -3.26 -9.85 -15.28
N GLN A 114 -4.22 -8.96 -15.58
CA GLN A 114 -3.97 -7.80 -16.43
C GLN A 114 -2.90 -6.87 -15.86
N ILE A 115 -2.93 -6.60 -14.55
CA ILE A 115 -1.90 -5.82 -13.86
C ILE A 115 -0.52 -6.50 -14.00
N GLN A 116 -0.45 -7.82 -13.78
CA GLN A 116 0.79 -8.57 -13.95
C GLN A 116 1.33 -8.50 -15.39
N GLU A 117 0.46 -8.58 -16.38
CA GLU A 117 0.81 -8.45 -17.80
C GLU A 117 1.33 -7.05 -18.13
N ILE A 118 0.69 -5.99 -17.62
CA ILE A 118 1.14 -4.59 -17.78
C ILE A 118 2.56 -4.43 -17.21
N ILE A 119 2.79 -4.86 -15.98
CA ILE A 119 4.10 -4.74 -15.32
C ILE A 119 5.18 -5.50 -16.12
N SER A 120 4.85 -6.72 -16.55
CA SER A 120 5.77 -7.56 -17.33
C SER A 120 6.09 -6.96 -18.70
N LYS A 121 5.11 -6.32 -19.36
CA LYS A 121 5.26 -5.68 -20.67
C LYS A 121 6.22 -4.48 -20.60
N GLU A 122 6.22 -3.74 -19.50
CA GLU A 122 7.18 -2.66 -19.24
C GLU A 122 8.58 -3.18 -18.85
N GLY A 123 8.76 -4.51 -18.79
CA GLY A 123 10.03 -5.16 -18.46
C GLY A 123 10.35 -5.07 -16.97
N LEU A 124 9.33 -4.99 -16.12
CA LEU A 124 9.44 -5.02 -14.67
C LEU A 124 8.95 -6.37 -14.13
N THR A 125 9.45 -6.78 -12.97
CA THR A 125 8.85 -7.87 -12.20
C THR A 125 7.80 -7.32 -11.25
N MET A 126 6.84 -8.14 -10.85
CA MET A 126 5.84 -7.76 -9.84
C MET A 126 6.51 -7.32 -8.53
N GLU A 127 7.50 -8.09 -8.05
CA GLU A 127 8.27 -7.77 -6.85
C GLU A 127 8.97 -6.41 -6.95
N ARG A 128 9.56 -6.09 -8.11
CA ARG A 128 10.24 -4.80 -8.29
C ARG A 128 9.24 -3.65 -8.31
N TYR A 129 8.11 -3.82 -8.99
CA TYR A 129 7.04 -2.85 -8.99
C TYR A 129 6.50 -2.60 -7.57
N GLU A 130 6.21 -3.66 -6.81
CA GLU A 130 5.73 -3.56 -5.43
C GLU A 130 6.74 -2.86 -4.51
N LYS A 131 8.03 -3.23 -4.61
CA LYS A 131 9.10 -2.58 -3.84
C LYS A 131 9.16 -1.08 -4.09
N ILE A 132 9.04 -0.65 -5.35
CA ILE A 132 9.02 0.77 -5.73
C ILE A 132 7.73 1.43 -5.27
N ALA A 133 6.57 0.77 -5.41
CA ALA A 133 5.28 1.26 -4.95
C ALA A 133 5.24 1.48 -3.44
N MET A 134 5.88 0.59 -2.66
CA MET A 134 6.04 0.75 -1.21
C MET A 134 6.95 1.94 -0.88
N ALA A 135 8.08 2.09 -1.58
CA ALA A 135 8.97 3.24 -1.38
C ALA A 135 8.27 4.57 -1.69
N LEU A 136 7.45 4.61 -2.73
CA LEU A 136 6.62 5.77 -3.10
C LEU A 136 5.66 6.22 -2.00
N GLN A 137 5.32 5.38 -1.02
CA GLN A 137 4.47 5.80 0.11
C GLN A 137 5.15 6.80 1.04
N THR A 138 6.49 6.74 1.14
CA THR A 138 7.27 7.52 2.13
C THR A 138 8.35 8.41 1.51
N ASP A 139 8.85 8.07 0.33
CA ASP A 139 9.94 8.81 -0.33
C ASP A 139 9.40 9.99 -1.16
N ALA A 140 9.48 11.20 -0.60
CA ALA A 140 8.98 12.42 -1.24
C ALA A 140 9.77 12.80 -2.49
N ASP A 141 11.07 12.50 -2.56
CA ASP A 141 11.88 12.78 -3.75
C ASP A 141 11.45 11.87 -4.91
N LEU A 142 11.33 10.56 -4.62
CA LEU A 142 10.85 9.58 -5.60
C LEU A 142 9.44 9.92 -6.09
N GLN A 143 8.54 10.37 -5.21
CA GLN A 143 7.22 10.86 -5.62
C GLN A 143 7.31 12.07 -6.56
N GLY A 144 8.21 13.02 -6.27
CA GLY A 144 8.43 14.19 -7.13
C GLY A 144 8.94 13.80 -8.51
N ARG A 145 9.93 12.90 -8.56
CA ARG A 145 10.48 12.37 -9.81
C ARG A 145 9.41 11.63 -10.62
N LEU A 146 8.58 10.80 -9.98
CA LEU A 146 7.50 10.09 -10.67
C LEU A 146 6.49 11.05 -11.30
N ARG A 147 6.09 12.11 -10.57
CA ARG A 147 5.19 13.15 -11.13
C ARG A 147 5.81 13.79 -12.37
N ALA A 148 7.08 14.18 -12.30
CA ALA A 148 7.78 14.77 -13.44
C ALA A 148 7.87 13.82 -14.64
N ALA A 149 8.09 12.51 -14.41
CA ALA A 149 8.11 11.51 -15.47
C ALA A 149 6.74 11.33 -16.15
N MET A 150 5.64 11.41 -15.38
CA MET A 150 4.28 11.33 -15.93
C MET A 150 3.87 12.58 -16.71
N GLU A 151 4.36 13.77 -16.36
CA GLU A 151 4.05 15.04 -17.03
C GLU A 151 4.79 15.23 -18.37
N GLN A 152 5.96 14.61 -18.53
CA GLN A 152 6.79 14.75 -19.72
C GLN A 152 6.39 13.80 -20.87
N LYS A 153 5.41 12.93 -20.65
CA LYS A 153 4.97 11.94 -21.63
C LYS A 153 3.89 12.56 -22.54
N PRO A 154 4.07 12.57 -23.88
CA PRO A 154 3.14 13.17 -24.84
C PRO A 154 1.81 12.42 -24.96
#